data_AF-A0A953S9Q1-F1
#
_entry.id   AF-A0A953S9Q1-F1
#
_cell.length_a   1.000
_cell.length_b   1.000
_cell.length_c   1.000
_cell.angle_alpha   90.00
_cell.angle_beta   90.00
_cell.angle_gamma   90.00
#
_symmetry.space_group_name_H-M   'P 1'
#
loop_
_entity.id
_entity.type
_entity.pdbx_description
1 polymer ?
#
loop_
_entity_poly.entity_id
_entity_poly.type
_entity_poly.pdbx_seq_one_letter_code
_entity_poly.pdbx_strand_id
1 'polypeptide(L)'
;MNLVASAEVVVNRLKDRWMCGSCGAIFNLETLPPKRAGICDRCGQALQQRTDDRPETVRNRLVVYERDTAPLVAFYERAGLLRNVDAAASAPEVYVAIERLVGLAR
;
A
#
# COMPACT_ATOMS: atom_id res chain seq x y z
N MET A 1 13.07 5.58 4.60
CA MET A 1 12.39 4.36 5.08
C MET A 1 12.00 3.50 3.88
N ASN A 2 11.83 2.19 4.07
CA ASN A 2 11.46 1.22 3.06
C ASN A 2 10.34 0.32 3.60
N LEU A 3 9.21 0.22 2.91
CA LEU A 3 8.06 -0.58 3.30
C LEU A 3 8.17 -1.96 2.67
N VAL A 4 8.43 -2.99 3.49
CA VAL A 4 8.74 -4.34 3.02
C VAL A 4 7.52 -5.23 3.13
N ALA A 5 7.08 -5.81 2.01
CA ALA A 5 6.02 -6.80 1.96
C ALA A 5 6.31 -7.79 0.83
N SER A 6 5.80 -9.03 0.93
CA SER A 6 5.92 -9.99 -0.16
C SER A 6 5.07 -9.59 -1.36
N ALA A 7 5.46 -10.06 -2.55
CA ALA A 7 4.70 -9.85 -3.78
C ALA A 7 3.23 -10.28 -3.63
N GLU A 8 2.99 -11.42 -2.98
CA GLU A 8 1.63 -11.93 -2.77
C GLU A 8 0.81 -11.08 -1.80
N VAL A 9 1.42 -10.49 -0.76
CA VAL A 9 0.74 -9.50 0.08
C VAL A 9 0.34 -8.28 -0.74
N VAL A 10 1.21 -7.78 -1.62
CA VAL A 10 0.91 -6.63 -2.48
C VAL A 10 -0.19 -6.96 -3.48
N VAL A 11 -0.13 -8.11 -4.15
CA VAL A 11 -1.16 -8.58 -5.09
C VAL A 11 -2.51 -8.68 -4.41
N ASN A 12 -2.58 -9.31 -3.22
CA ASN A 12 -3.82 -9.45 -2.47
C ASN A 12 -4.38 -8.11 -1.99
N ARG A 13 -3.53 -7.15 -1.60
CA ARG A 13 -4.01 -5.82 -1.21
C ARG A 13 -4.54 -5.01 -2.38
N LEU A 14 -3.89 -5.10 -3.54
CA LEU A 14 -4.28 -4.33 -4.72
C LEU A 14 -5.53 -4.90 -5.39
N LYS A 15 -5.66 -6.23 -5.52
CA LYS A 15 -6.85 -6.85 -6.13
C LYS A 15 -8.15 -6.51 -5.41
N ASP A 16 -8.09 -6.18 -4.11
CA ASP A 16 -9.24 -5.85 -3.28
C ASP A 16 -9.35 -4.33 -2.99
N ARG A 17 -8.52 -3.50 -3.65
CA ARG A 17 -8.52 -2.05 -3.49
C ARG A 17 -9.66 -1.40 -4.27
N TRP A 18 -10.41 -0.55 -3.58
CA TRP A 18 -11.45 0.31 -4.15
C TRP A 18 -11.16 1.77 -3.83
N MET A 19 -11.55 2.66 -4.74
CA MET A 19 -11.26 4.09 -4.64
C MET A 19 -12.52 4.90 -4.95
N CYS A 20 -12.74 5.97 -4.18
CA CYS A 20 -13.71 7.00 -4.56
C CYS A 20 -13.07 7.96 -5.57
N GLY A 21 -13.60 8.01 -6.80
CA GLY A 21 -13.12 8.95 -7.82
C GLY A 21 -13.35 10.43 -7.48
N SER A 22 -14.31 10.73 -6.59
CA SER A 22 -14.68 12.11 -6.24
C SER A 22 -13.85 12.71 -5.11
N CYS A 23 -13.44 11.91 -4.11
CA CYS A 23 -12.76 12.41 -2.91
C CYS A 23 -11.45 11.71 -2.57
N GLY A 24 -11.04 10.71 -3.36
CA GLY A 24 -9.79 9.99 -3.20
C GLY A 24 -9.75 8.99 -2.03
N ALA A 25 -10.86 8.81 -1.30
CA ALA A 25 -10.92 7.80 -0.23
C ALA A 25 -10.62 6.40 -0.78
N ILE A 26 -9.79 5.65 -0.06
CA ILE A 26 -9.36 4.29 -0.42
C ILE A 26 -10.01 3.31 0.55
N PHE A 27 -10.49 2.20 0.01
CA PHE A 27 -11.08 1.09 0.73
C PHE A 27 -10.37 -0.20 0.31
N ASN A 28 -10.45 -1.22 1.15
CA ASN A 28 -10.03 -2.57 0.84
C ASN A 28 -11.10 -3.53 1.34
N LEU A 29 -11.60 -4.43 0.50
CA LEU A 29 -12.75 -5.27 0.87
C LEU A 29 -12.49 -6.18 2.08
N GLU A 30 -11.24 -6.52 2.35
CA GLU A 30 -10.84 -7.38 3.47
C GLU A 30 -10.49 -6.55 4.72
N THR A 31 -9.62 -5.55 4.57
CA THR A 31 -9.02 -4.85 5.72
C THR A 31 -9.67 -3.51 6.07
N LEU A 32 -10.44 -2.92 5.14
CA LEU A 32 -11.12 -1.64 5.33
C LEU A 32 -12.36 -1.56 4.41
N PRO A 33 -13.37 -2.42 4.62
CA PRO A 33 -14.54 -2.46 3.75
C PRO A 33 -15.40 -1.20 3.93
N PRO A 34 -16.06 -0.71 2.86
CA PRO A 34 -17.04 0.35 3.00
C PRO A 34 -18.26 -0.14 3.79
N LYS A 35 -18.93 0.75 4.53
CA LYS A 35 -20.16 0.42 5.26
C LYS A 35 -21.28 -0.05 4.33
N ARG A 36 -21.31 0.48 3.11
CA ARG A 36 -22.23 0.05 2.05
C ARG A 36 -21.43 -0.34 0.82
N ALA A 37 -21.68 -1.56 0.31
CA ALA A 37 -21.00 -2.07 -0.87
C ALA A 37 -21.09 -1.07 -2.04
N GLY A 38 -19.93 -0.75 -2.62
CA GLY A 38 -19.82 0.17 -3.76
C GLY A 38 -20.04 1.65 -3.45
N ILE A 39 -20.24 2.06 -2.18
CA ILE A 39 -20.52 3.45 -1.80
C ILE A 39 -19.44 3.99 -0.86
N CYS A 40 -18.95 5.18 -1.15
CA CYS A 40 -17.93 5.85 -0.36
C CYS A 40 -18.50 6.35 0.98
N ASP A 41 -17.97 5.85 2.09
CA ASP A 41 -18.38 6.26 3.43
C ASP A 41 -18.12 7.75 3.75
N ARG A 42 -17.22 8.41 2.98
CA ARG A 42 -16.84 9.81 3.20
C ARG A 42 -17.75 10.81 2.47
N CYS A 43 -18.26 10.46 1.29
CA CYS A 43 -18.99 11.42 0.45
C CYS A 43 -20.21 10.85 -0.28
N GLY A 44 -20.54 9.57 -0.08
CA GLY A 44 -21.71 8.91 -0.65
C GLY A 44 -21.62 8.57 -2.14
N GLN A 45 -20.54 8.91 -2.83
CA GLN A 45 -20.35 8.60 -4.26
C GLN A 45 -19.95 7.15 -4.49
N ALA A 46 -20.12 6.68 -5.73
CA ALA A 46 -19.75 5.33 -6.12
C ALA A 46 -18.23 5.08 -5.99
N LEU A 47 -17.88 3.91 -5.49
CA LEU A 47 -16.52 3.40 -5.50
C LEU A 47 -16.23 2.72 -6.83
N GLN A 48 -14.98 2.82 -7.26
CA GLN A 48 -14.48 2.20 -8.47
C GLN A 48 -13.17 1.47 -8.19
N GLN A 49 -12.95 0.38 -8.90
CA GLN A 49 -11.68 -0.31 -8.91
C GLN A 49 -10.83 0.18 -10.08
N ARG A 50 -9.52 0.29 -9.87
CA ARG A 50 -8.61 0.65 -10.96
C ARG A 50 -8.34 -0.56 -11.84
N THR A 51 -8.24 -0.35 -13.15
CA THR A 51 -7.98 -1.42 -14.11
C THR A 51 -6.60 -2.06 -13.93
N ASP A 52 -5.63 -1.31 -13.39
CA ASP A 52 -4.25 -1.75 -13.15
C ASP A 52 -4.04 -2.50 -11.83
N ASP A 53 -5.12 -2.74 -11.08
CA ASP A 53 -5.12 -3.52 -9.83
C ASP A 53 -5.48 -5.00 -10.03
N ARG A 54 -5.68 -5.45 -11.28
CA ARG A 54 -5.84 -6.87 -11.61
C ARG A 54 -4.56 -7.66 -11.26
N PRO A 55 -4.65 -8.88 -10.72
CA PRO A 55 -3.49 -9.64 -10.26
C PRO A 55 -2.35 -9.77 -11.29
N GLU A 56 -2.68 -10.02 -12.55
CA GLU A 56 -1.70 -10.16 -13.63
C GLU A 56 -0.97 -8.84 -13.89
N THR A 57 -1.71 -7.73 -13.91
CA THR A 57 -1.14 -6.38 -14.09
C THR A 57 -0.28 -5.98 -12.89
N VAL A 58 -0.70 -6.31 -11.68
CA VAL A 58 0.08 -6.04 -10.46
C VAL A 58 1.40 -6.81 -10.47
N ARG A 59 1.39 -8.10 -10.86
CA ARG A 59 2.63 -8.89 -10.97
C ARG A 59 3.59 -8.29 -12.00
N ASN A 60 3.08 -7.86 -13.15
CA ASN A 60 3.90 -7.17 -14.15
C ASN A 60 4.49 -5.86 -13.61
N ARG A 61 3.71 -5.08 -12.85
CA ARG A 61 4.20 -3.86 -12.18
C ARG A 61 5.28 -4.16 -11.14
N LEU A 62 5.19 -5.29 -10.43
CA LEU A 62 6.22 -5.73 -9.49
C LEU A 62 7.52 -6.11 -10.23
N VAL A 63 7.45 -6.78 -11.37
CA VAL A 63 8.65 -7.05 -12.20
C VAL A 63 9.33 -5.75 -12.63
N VAL A 64 8.56 -4.74 -13.06
CA VAL A 64 9.09 -3.42 -13.41
C VAL A 64 9.69 -2.72 -12.18
N TYR A 65 9.03 -2.79 -11.02
CA TYR A 65 9.56 -2.26 -9.77
C TYR A 65 10.90 -2.90 -9.39
N GLU A 66 11.05 -4.22 -9.48
CA GLU A 66 12.30 -4.92 -9.19
C GLU A 66 13.44 -4.47 -10.12
N ARG A 67 13.13 -4.26 -11.40
CA ARG A 67 14.12 -3.81 -12.38
C ARG A 67 14.53 -2.35 -12.19
N ASP A 68 13.55 -1.47 -12.03
CA ASP A 68 13.76 -0.02 -12.20
C ASP A 68 13.80 0.74 -10.86
N THR A 69 13.17 0.21 -9.80
CA THR A 69 13.01 0.91 -8.52
C THR A 69 13.78 0.25 -7.37
N ALA A 70 13.80 -1.09 -7.29
CA ALA A 70 14.51 -1.81 -6.23
C ALA A 70 16.02 -1.48 -6.13
N PRO A 71 16.75 -1.12 -7.21
CA PRO A 71 18.15 -0.66 -7.08
C PRO A 71 18.35 0.56 -6.16
N LEU A 72 17.31 1.38 -5.96
CA LEU A 72 17.35 2.49 -5.00
C LEU A 72 17.46 2.01 -3.54
N VAL A 73 16.93 0.83 -3.22
CA VAL A 73 17.06 0.21 -1.89
C VAL A 73 18.55 0.03 -1.57
N ALA A 74 19.30 -0.59 -2.48
CA ALA A 74 20.73 -0.80 -2.32
C ALA A 74 21.52 0.51 -2.23
N PHE A 75 21.12 1.55 -2.95
CA PHE A 75 21.74 2.88 -2.86
C PHE A 75 21.62 3.47 -1.46
N TYR A 76 20.40 3.53 -0.91
CA TYR A 76 20.16 4.11 0.43
C TYR A 76 20.67 3.21 1.56
N GLU A 77 20.73 1.89 1.34
CA GLU A 77 21.32 0.94 2.29
C GLU A 77 22.83 1.18 2.42
N ARG A 78 23.55 1.32 1.30
CA ARG A 78 24.98 1.69 1.31
C ARG A 78 25.25 3.05 1.95
N ALA A 79 24.30 3.98 1.84
CA ALA A 79 24.39 5.29 2.50
C ALA A 79 24.10 5.24 4.01
N GLY A 80 23.68 4.09 4.57
CA GLY A 80 23.30 3.96 5.98
C GLY A 80 21.99 4.68 6.35
N LEU A 81 21.26 5.20 5.35
CA LEU A 81 20.04 5.99 5.53
C LEU A 81 18.77 5.13 5.48
N LEU A 82 18.85 3.91 4.95
CA LEU A 82 17.69 3.05 4.82
C LEU A 82 17.23 2.50 6.18
N ARG A 83 15.91 2.47 6.38
CA ARG A 83 15.24 1.85 7.53
C ARG A 83 14.07 1.03 7.01
N ASN A 84 14.11 -0.27 7.20
CA ASN A 84 13.04 -1.18 6.76
C ASN A 84 11.91 -1.20 7.79
N VAL A 85 10.67 -1.23 7.31
CA VAL A 85 9.45 -1.39 8.08
C VAL A 85 8.68 -2.56 7.50
N ASP A 86 8.29 -3.52 8.34
CA ASP A 86 7.41 -4.60 7.92
C ASP A 86 6.04 -4.02 7.58
N ALA A 87 5.73 -3.98 6.28
CA ALA A 87 4.48 -3.48 5.76
C ALA A 87 3.42 -4.58 5.63
N ALA A 88 3.71 -5.85 5.93
CA ALA A 88 2.71 -6.91 5.96
C ALA A 88 1.78 -6.83 7.20
N ALA A 89 2.26 -6.19 8.27
CA ALA A 89 1.48 -5.85 9.46
C ALA A 89 0.28 -4.93 9.18
N SER A 90 -0.58 -4.75 10.18
CA SER A 90 -1.77 -3.89 10.05
C SER A 90 -1.39 -2.41 9.93
N ALA A 91 -2.26 -1.59 9.34
CA ALA A 91 -1.98 -0.16 9.16
C ALA A 91 -1.65 0.58 10.49
N PRO A 92 -2.33 0.32 11.63
CA PRO A 92 -1.96 0.91 12.91
C PRO A 92 -0.56 0.49 13.40
N GLU A 93 -0.18 -0.78 13.24
CA GLU A 93 1.14 -1.28 13.65
C GLU A 93 2.26 -0.65 12.80
N VAL A 94 2.05 -0.60 11.48
CA VAL A 94 2.97 0.05 10.54
C VAL A 94 3.12 1.53 10.87
N TYR A 95 2.02 2.21 11.18
CA TYR A 95 2.03 3.63 11.56
C TYR A 95 2.86 3.86 12.82
N VAL A 96 2.66 3.08 13.88
CA VAL A 96 3.46 3.14 15.11
C VAL A 96 4.94 2.86 14.84
N ALA A 97 5.25 1.88 13.98
CA ALA A 97 6.63 1.58 13.60
C ALA A 97 7.30 2.78 12.91
N ILE A 98 6.57 3.48 12.04
CA ILE A 98 7.06 4.69 11.38
C ILE A 98 7.27 5.82 12.39
N GLU A 99 6.32 6.07 13.31
CA GLU A 99 6.47 7.10 14.33
C GLU A 99 7.72 6.90 15.20
N ARG A 100 8.00 5.64 15.58
CA ARG A 100 9.24 5.29 16.29
C ARG A 100 10.49 5.58 15.47
N LEU A 101 10.47 5.29 14.17
CA LEU A 101 11.62 5.53 13.29
C LEU A 101 11.91 7.01 13.05
N VAL A 102 10.88 7.86 13.02
CA VAL A 102 11.03 9.30 12.76
C VAL A 102 11.13 10.15 14.03
N GLY A 103 11.15 9.53 15.21
CA GLY A 103 11.26 10.24 16.49
C GLY A 103 9.99 10.97 16.92
N LEU A 104 8.82 10.53 16.42
CA LEU A 104 7.51 11.08 16.79
C LEU A 104 6.76 10.20 17.79
N ALA A 105 7.32 9.03 18.16
CA ALA A 105 6.73 8.16 19.17
C ALA A 105 6.62 8.92 20.50
N ARG A 106 5.40 9.01 21.01
CA ARG A 106 5.08 9.50 22.35
C ARG A 106 5.30 8.43 23.40
#